data_AF-A0A1B7WGI1-F1
#
_entry.id   AF-A0A1B7WGI1-F1
#
_cell.length_a   1.000
_cell.length_b   1.000
_cell.length_c   1.000
_cell.angle_alpha   90.00
_cell.angle_beta   90.00
_cell.angle_gamma   90.00
#
_symmetry.space_group_name_H-M   'P 1'
#
loop_
_entity.id
_entity.type
_entity.pdbx_description
1 polymer ?
#
loop_
_entity_poly.entity_id
_entity_poly.type
_entity_poly.pdbx_seq_one_letter_code
_entity_poly.pdbx_strand_id
1 'polypeptide(L)'
;MNSDLQNSLSVILSQYQKSFSSKVYSNKNDECDILMNVFSLTAKTKRENAQYWGRELGMCWQKIVIEICKYHCQDFKPAFKLDEGGEPCDLIVGEYAIDTKYRIGSGEDATHKKLTRYRDLLTNMGYTPTLLILRTDSLSTAINACKKAKWNVLTGQESMNFIHNISGVDIKTFLEINAGKYTISRDII
;
A
#
# COMPACT_ATOMS: atom_id res chain seq x y z
N MET A 1 -18.93 -5.86 -9.31
CA MET A 1 -18.14 -4.60 -9.31
C MET A 1 -18.58 -3.78 -10.50
N ASN A 2 -18.65 -2.45 -10.38
CA ASN A 2 -19.01 -1.57 -11.50
C ASN A 2 -17.92 -1.63 -12.60
N SER A 3 -18.31 -1.59 -13.88
CA SER A 3 -17.41 -1.64 -15.04
C SER A 3 -16.38 -0.52 -15.06
N ASP A 4 -16.73 0.66 -14.58
CA ASP A 4 -15.85 1.83 -14.62
C ASP A 4 -14.71 1.71 -13.62
N LEU A 5 -15.01 1.23 -12.40
CA LEU A 5 -13.99 0.91 -11.41
C LEU A 5 -13.06 -0.21 -11.90
N GLN A 6 -13.63 -1.23 -12.55
CA GLN A 6 -12.83 -2.32 -13.11
C GLN A 6 -11.85 -1.82 -14.18
N ASN A 7 -12.28 -0.88 -15.02
CA ASN A 7 -11.43 -0.23 -16.02
C ASN A 7 -10.31 0.60 -15.37
N SER A 8 -10.63 1.46 -14.39
CA SER A 8 -9.61 2.26 -13.67
C SER A 8 -8.53 1.38 -13.04
N LEU A 9 -8.93 0.31 -12.34
CA LEU A 9 -7.99 -0.61 -11.71
C LEU A 9 -7.15 -1.35 -12.76
N SER A 10 -7.74 -1.77 -13.88
CA SER A 10 -7.01 -2.42 -14.97
C SER A 10 -5.98 -1.50 -15.62
N VAL A 11 -6.29 -0.20 -15.78
CA VAL A 11 -5.34 0.80 -16.30
C VAL A 11 -4.14 0.95 -15.38
N ILE A 12 -4.37 1.05 -14.07
CA ILE A 12 -3.28 1.14 -13.07
C ILE A 12 -2.38 -0.09 -13.18
N LEU A 13 -2.97 -1.29 -13.16
CA LEU A 13 -2.20 -2.54 -13.22
C LEU A 13 -1.39 -2.67 -14.51
N SER A 14 -1.96 -2.25 -15.65
CA SER A 14 -1.29 -2.27 -16.95
C SER A 14 -0.10 -1.30 -17.04
N GLN A 15 -0.21 -0.11 -16.41
CA GLN A 15 0.90 0.85 -16.36
C GLN A 15 2.08 0.30 -15.56
N TYR A 16 1.81 -0.31 -14.41
CA TYR A 16 2.86 -0.93 -13.59
C TYR A 16 3.45 -2.16 -14.28
N GLN A 17 2.66 -2.98 -14.98
CA GLN A 17 3.17 -4.09 -15.79
C GLN A 17 4.24 -3.64 -16.81
N LYS A 18 4.00 -2.52 -17.52
CA LYS A 18 4.98 -1.93 -18.45
C LYS A 18 6.25 -1.47 -17.74
N SER A 19 6.10 -0.76 -16.61
CA SER A 19 7.22 -0.32 -15.76
C SER A 19 8.07 -1.51 -15.26
N PHE A 20 7.41 -2.64 -14.98
CA PHE A 20 8.05 -3.85 -14.48
C PHE A 20 8.82 -4.64 -15.55
N SER A 21 8.37 -4.57 -16.80
CA SER A 21 8.95 -5.34 -17.91
C SER A 21 10.27 -4.76 -18.43
N SER A 22 10.55 -3.48 -18.20
CA SER A 22 11.67 -2.76 -18.83
C SER A 22 13.02 -2.86 -18.09
N LYS A 23 13.22 -3.76 -17.10
CA LYS A 23 14.50 -3.89 -16.36
C LYS A 23 14.97 -5.34 -16.18
N VAL A 24 16.17 -5.63 -16.69
CA VAL A 24 16.89 -6.93 -16.63
C VAL A 24 17.51 -7.16 -15.24
N TYR A 25 17.59 -8.42 -14.77
CA TYR A 25 18.76 -9.10 -14.14
C TYR A 25 18.41 -10.42 -13.39
N SER A 26 19.48 -11.11 -12.94
CA SER A 26 19.80 -12.51 -12.54
C SER A 26 19.24 -13.12 -11.22
N ASN A 27 19.89 -14.14 -10.61
CA ASN A 27 19.28 -15.31 -9.92
C ASN A 27 19.66 -15.50 -8.41
N LYS A 28 18.68 -15.61 -7.46
CA LYS A 28 18.52 -16.65 -6.36
C LYS A 28 17.57 -16.24 -5.20
N ASN A 29 17.21 -17.17 -4.26
CA ASN A 29 16.21 -17.39 -3.13
C ASN A 29 14.71 -17.08 -3.34
N ASP A 30 13.87 -17.80 -2.58
CA ASP A 30 12.57 -18.34 -2.99
C ASP A 30 11.48 -18.27 -1.89
N GLU A 31 10.94 -17.08 -1.57
CA GLU A 31 9.64 -16.96 -0.89
C GLU A 31 8.79 -15.80 -1.46
N CYS A 32 7.58 -16.12 -1.95
CA CYS A 32 6.64 -15.22 -2.64
C CYS A 32 5.42 -14.88 -1.76
N ASP A 33 4.90 -13.64 -1.86
CA ASP A 33 3.66 -13.19 -1.22
C ASP A 33 2.49 -13.01 -2.22
N ILE A 34 1.29 -12.76 -1.70
CA ILE A 34 0.05 -12.61 -2.48
C ILE A 34 0.14 -11.56 -3.61
N LEU A 35 0.83 -10.43 -3.41
CA LEU A 35 0.98 -9.41 -4.43
C LEU A 35 2.06 -9.79 -5.45
N MET A 36 3.10 -10.52 -5.03
CA MET A 36 4.07 -11.13 -5.94
C MET A 36 3.42 -12.16 -6.88
N ASN A 37 2.43 -12.90 -6.41
CA ASN A 37 1.66 -13.85 -7.23
C ASN A 37 0.83 -13.15 -8.32
N VAL A 38 0.35 -11.92 -8.06
CA VAL A 38 -0.39 -11.12 -9.06
C VAL A 38 0.48 -10.83 -10.30
N PHE A 39 1.76 -10.57 -10.10
CA PHE A 39 2.70 -10.18 -11.15
C PHE A 39 3.63 -11.30 -11.61
N SER A 40 3.43 -12.55 -11.14
CA SER A 40 4.35 -13.66 -11.36
C SER A 40 5.80 -13.32 -10.97
N LEU A 41 5.98 -12.49 -9.94
CA LEU A 41 7.29 -12.08 -9.44
C LEU A 41 7.87 -13.22 -8.61
N THR A 42 9.06 -13.67 -8.98
CA THR A 42 9.85 -14.60 -8.16
C THR A 42 10.56 -13.84 -7.03
N ALA A 43 10.84 -14.51 -5.92
CA ALA A 43 11.64 -13.91 -4.83
C ALA A 43 13.08 -13.58 -5.24
N LYS A 44 13.56 -14.20 -6.31
CA LYS A 44 14.71 -13.80 -7.12
C LYS A 44 14.58 -12.37 -7.67
N THR A 45 13.46 -12.07 -8.34
CA THR A 45 13.19 -10.75 -8.94
C THR A 45 13.10 -9.67 -7.87
N LYS A 46 12.55 -10.01 -6.71
CA LYS A 46 12.53 -9.14 -5.53
C LYS A 46 13.94 -8.79 -5.05
N ARG A 47 14.91 -9.71 -5.04
CA ARG A 47 16.17 -9.49 -4.32
C ARG A 47 17.17 -8.58 -5.04
N GLU A 48 17.17 -8.54 -6.37
CA GLU A 48 18.07 -7.68 -7.15
C GLU A 48 17.62 -6.21 -7.21
N ASN A 49 16.41 -5.92 -6.73
CA ASN A 49 15.82 -4.59 -6.72
C ASN A 49 14.89 -4.40 -5.51
N ALA A 50 15.22 -4.98 -4.36
CA ALA A 50 14.28 -5.11 -3.22
C ALA A 50 13.72 -3.78 -2.72
N GLN A 51 14.55 -2.73 -2.76
CA GLN A 51 14.13 -1.39 -2.38
C GLN A 51 13.23 -0.75 -3.46
N TYR A 52 13.51 -0.99 -4.74
CA TYR A 52 12.68 -0.53 -5.85
C TYR A 52 11.33 -1.23 -5.86
N TRP A 53 11.32 -2.58 -5.82
CA TRP A 53 10.09 -3.36 -5.74
C TRP A 53 9.27 -3.04 -4.49
N GLY A 54 9.94 -2.82 -3.35
CA GLY A 54 9.25 -2.36 -2.14
C GLY A 54 8.53 -1.02 -2.31
N ARG A 55 9.14 -0.08 -3.06
CA ARG A 55 8.52 1.22 -3.38
C ARG A 55 7.38 1.08 -4.38
N GLU A 56 7.59 0.35 -5.48
CA GLU A 56 6.57 0.17 -6.51
C GLU A 56 5.33 -0.55 -5.97
N LEU A 57 5.53 -1.63 -5.20
CA LEU A 57 4.44 -2.36 -4.55
C LEU A 57 3.75 -1.51 -3.47
N GLY A 58 4.50 -0.62 -2.80
CA GLY A 58 3.94 0.40 -1.91
C GLY A 58 3.03 1.38 -2.64
N MET A 59 3.50 1.95 -3.75
CA MET A 59 2.69 2.87 -4.54
C MET A 59 1.47 2.20 -5.16
N CYS A 60 1.62 0.96 -5.62
CA CYS A 60 0.49 0.17 -6.13
C CYS A 60 -0.56 -0.05 -5.05
N TRP A 61 -0.14 -0.48 -3.85
CA TRP A 61 -1.02 -0.63 -2.69
C TRP A 61 -1.76 0.67 -2.36
N GLN A 62 -1.03 1.78 -2.24
CA GLN A 62 -1.60 3.11 -1.98
C GLN A 62 -2.66 3.49 -3.01
N LYS A 63 -2.34 3.34 -4.31
CA LYS A 63 -3.25 3.69 -5.40
C LYS A 63 -4.52 2.85 -5.41
N ILE A 64 -4.43 1.56 -5.13
CA ILE A 64 -5.60 0.69 -5.05
C ILE A 64 -6.52 1.14 -3.91
N VAL A 65 -5.96 1.40 -2.72
CA VAL A 65 -6.75 1.85 -1.56
C VAL A 65 -7.43 3.20 -1.84
N ILE A 66 -6.70 4.16 -2.41
CA ILE A 66 -7.24 5.46 -2.81
C ILE A 66 -8.38 5.30 -3.80
N GLU A 67 -8.20 4.51 -4.86
CA GLU A 67 -9.21 4.39 -5.90
C GLU A 67 -10.49 3.70 -5.40
N ILE A 68 -10.34 2.66 -4.56
CA ILE A 68 -11.48 2.01 -3.89
C ILE A 68 -12.26 3.01 -3.03
N CYS A 69 -11.56 3.75 -2.15
CA CYS A 69 -12.22 4.67 -1.23
C CYS A 69 -12.85 5.84 -1.97
N LYS A 70 -12.17 6.39 -2.98
CA LYS A 70 -12.68 7.47 -3.82
C LYS A 70 -13.98 7.08 -4.54
N TYR A 71 -14.10 5.83 -4.97
CA TYR A 71 -15.27 5.36 -5.71
C TYR A 71 -16.43 4.96 -4.79
N HIS A 72 -16.13 4.38 -3.63
CA HIS A 72 -17.15 3.74 -2.78
C HIS A 72 -17.51 4.54 -1.52
N CYS A 73 -16.64 5.41 -1.01
CA CYS A 73 -16.87 6.15 0.22
C CYS A 73 -17.33 7.57 -0.11
N GLN A 74 -18.54 7.94 0.33
CA GLN A 74 -19.13 9.27 0.08
C GLN A 74 -18.37 10.40 0.78
N ASP A 75 -17.69 10.07 1.86
CA ASP A 75 -16.90 10.93 2.74
C ASP A 75 -15.40 10.86 2.47
N PHE A 76 -15.01 10.38 1.28
CA PHE A 76 -13.64 10.41 0.81
C PHE A 76 -13.12 11.85 0.65
N LYS A 77 -11.89 12.08 1.10
CA LYS A 77 -11.09 13.26 0.75
C LYS A 77 -9.68 12.83 0.35
N PRO A 78 -9.07 13.50 -0.64
CA PRO A 78 -7.69 13.25 -1.00
C PRO A 78 -6.74 13.64 0.15
N ALA A 79 -5.50 13.19 0.07
CA ALA A 79 -4.43 13.71 0.90
C ALA A 79 -4.33 15.25 0.80
N PHE A 80 -3.85 15.86 1.88
CA PHE A 80 -3.55 17.28 1.93
C PHE A 80 -2.07 17.51 2.26
N LYS A 81 -1.53 18.62 1.75
CA LYS A 81 -0.14 19.02 2.00
C LYS A 81 -0.10 20.10 3.06
N LEU A 82 0.89 20.02 3.93
CA LEU A 82 1.21 21.09 4.88
C LEU A 82 1.95 22.22 4.17
N ASP A 83 1.76 23.45 4.64
CA ASP A 83 2.43 24.64 4.07
C ASP A 83 3.95 24.55 4.13
N GLU A 84 4.47 23.95 5.20
CA GLU A 84 5.90 23.65 5.43
C GLU A 84 6.41 22.42 4.64
N GLY A 85 5.54 21.81 3.84
CA GLY A 85 5.81 20.60 3.09
C GLY A 85 5.49 19.31 3.85
N GLY A 86 5.16 18.28 3.07
CA GLY A 86 4.82 16.95 3.57
C GLY A 86 3.33 16.67 3.57
N GLU A 87 3.03 15.38 3.57
CA GLU A 87 1.69 14.81 3.44
C GLU A 87 1.48 13.88 4.64
N PRO A 88 0.59 14.23 5.59
CA PRO A 88 0.43 13.48 6.83
C PRO A 88 -0.19 12.09 6.67
N CYS A 89 -0.96 11.91 5.60
CA CYS A 89 -1.70 10.69 5.27
C CYS A 89 -2.00 10.66 3.76
N ASP A 90 -2.22 9.48 3.20
CA ASP A 90 -2.47 9.26 1.77
C ASP A 90 -3.92 9.58 1.35
N LEU A 91 -4.87 9.47 2.29
CA LEU A 91 -6.30 9.76 2.09
C LEU A 91 -7.04 9.94 3.42
N ILE A 92 -8.25 10.49 3.35
CA ILE A 92 -9.20 10.55 4.47
C ILE A 92 -10.52 9.90 4.05
N VAL A 93 -11.12 9.13 4.95
CA VAL A 93 -12.49 8.59 4.82
C VAL A 93 -13.20 8.78 6.15
N GLY A 94 -14.20 9.67 6.18
CA GLY A 94 -14.90 10.01 7.42
C GLY A 94 -13.95 10.60 8.47
N GLU A 95 -13.83 9.91 9.61
CA GLU A 95 -12.90 10.27 10.69
C GLU A 95 -11.50 9.68 10.51
N TYR A 96 -11.27 8.76 9.56
CA TYR A 96 -10.00 8.07 9.42
C TYR A 96 -9.05 8.85 8.51
N ALA A 97 -7.90 9.25 9.06
CA ALA A 97 -6.76 9.71 8.27
C ALA A 97 -5.83 8.53 8.02
N ILE A 98 -5.76 8.08 6.77
CA ILE A 98 -5.19 6.78 6.41
C ILE A 98 -3.85 6.98 5.71
N ASP A 99 -2.80 6.36 6.25
CA ASP A 99 -1.51 6.16 5.58
C ASP A 99 -1.37 4.68 5.21
N THR A 100 -0.84 4.39 4.03
CA THR A 100 -0.70 3.03 3.51
C THR A 100 0.78 2.67 3.41
N LYS A 101 1.09 1.41 3.71
CA LYS A 101 2.45 0.89 3.58
C LYS A 101 2.43 -0.53 3.08
N TYR A 102 3.34 -0.86 2.16
CA TYR A 102 3.52 -2.25 1.75
C TYR A 102 4.11 -3.11 2.88
N ARG A 103 5.13 -2.57 3.55
CA ARG A 103 5.75 -3.07 4.78
C ARG A 103 6.43 -1.91 5.51
N ILE A 104 6.72 -2.08 6.79
CA ILE A 104 7.58 -1.16 7.54
C ILE A 104 8.83 -1.86 8.06
N GLY A 105 9.98 -1.20 7.87
CA GLY A 105 11.29 -1.64 8.37
C GLY A 105 11.76 -0.80 9.55
N SER A 106 13.00 -1.00 9.99
CA SER A 106 13.64 -0.24 11.07
C SER A 106 13.86 1.20 10.60
N GLY A 107 12.83 2.03 10.72
CA GLY A 107 12.93 3.45 10.42
C GLY A 107 13.97 4.10 11.31
N GLU A 108 14.72 5.05 10.74
CA GLU A 108 15.63 5.92 11.49
C GLU A 108 14.83 6.81 12.45
N ASP A 109 15.47 7.34 13.51
CA ASP A 109 14.82 8.18 14.54
C ASP A 109 14.02 9.36 13.99
N ALA A 110 14.40 9.88 12.83
CA ALA A 110 13.66 10.93 12.11
C ALA A 110 12.24 10.48 11.71
N THR A 111 12.05 9.20 11.41
CA THR A 111 10.75 8.60 11.04
C THR A 111 9.80 8.60 12.23
N HIS A 112 10.30 8.30 13.43
CA HIS A 112 9.50 8.28 14.66
C HIS A 112 9.02 9.67 15.08
N LYS A 113 9.90 10.68 14.96
CA LYS A 113 9.53 12.08 15.21
C LYS A 113 8.46 12.56 14.24
N LYS A 114 8.61 12.22 12.96
CA LYS A 114 7.64 12.56 11.90
C LYS A 114 6.28 11.90 12.14
N LEU A 115 6.24 10.61 12.47
CA LEU A 115 5.00 9.88 12.76
C LEU A 115 4.27 10.43 13.98
N THR A 116 5.00 10.79 15.03
CA THR A 116 4.41 11.42 16.23
C THR A 116 3.81 12.78 15.88
N ARG A 117 4.56 13.63 15.18
CA ARG A 117 4.10 14.94 14.74
C ARG A 117 2.82 14.86 13.90
N TYR A 118 2.82 13.97 12.91
CA TYR A 118 1.65 13.78 12.04
C TYR A 118 0.46 13.22 12.81
N ARG A 119 0.69 12.31 13.76
CA ARG A 119 -0.37 11.84 14.65
C ARG A 119 -0.99 13.00 15.44
N ASP A 120 -0.18 13.82 16.11
CA ASP A 120 -0.68 14.94 16.91
C ASP A 120 -1.49 15.92 16.05
N LEU A 121 -0.98 16.26 14.85
CA LEU A 121 -1.69 17.11 13.91
C LEU A 121 -3.05 16.52 13.50
N LEU A 122 -3.07 15.28 13.05
CA LEU A 122 -4.29 14.61 12.59
C LEU A 122 -5.32 14.49 13.71
N THR A 123 -4.89 14.13 14.93
CA THR A 123 -5.77 14.06 16.10
C THR A 123 -6.33 15.43 16.49
N ASN A 124 -5.52 16.49 16.43
CA ASN A 124 -6.00 17.86 16.68
C ASN A 124 -7.02 18.33 15.64
N MET A 125 -6.95 17.79 14.42
CA MET A 125 -7.95 18.01 13.37
C MET A 125 -9.20 17.14 13.51
N GLY A 126 -9.27 16.29 14.56
CA GLY A 126 -10.40 15.40 14.83
C GLY A 126 -10.36 14.07 14.08
N TYR A 127 -9.21 13.71 13.48
CA TYR A 127 -9.07 12.44 12.76
C TYR A 127 -8.41 11.34 13.62
N THR A 128 -8.73 10.10 13.29
CA THR A 128 -8.11 8.88 13.81
C THR A 128 -6.98 8.41 12.88
N PRO A 129 -5.70 8.57 13.27
CA PRO A 129 -4.57 8.21 12.42
C PRO A 129 -4.45 6.69 12.28
N THR A 130 -4.63 6.19 11.07
CA THR A 130 -4.73 4.76 10.76
C THR A 130 -3.66 4.38 9.75
N LEU A 131 -2.89 3.35 10.07
CA LEU A 131 -1.81 2.82 9.23
C LEU A 131 -2.20 1.46 8.68
N LEU A 132 -2.39 1.38 7.36
CA LEU A 132 -2.79 0.16 6.65
C LEU A 132 -1.58 -0.50 6.00
N ILE A 133 -1.14 -1.60 6.61
CA ILE A 133 0.05 -2.34 6.18
C ILE A 133 -0.36 -3.62 5.46
N LEU A 134 0.04 -3.80 4.21
CA LEU A 134 -0.34 -4.98 3.44
C LEU A 134 0.32 -6.26 3.96
N ARG A 135 1.61 -6.21 4.30
CA ARG A 135 2.36 -7.41 4.73
C ARG A 135 2.41 -7.58 6.25
N THR A 136 2.50 -8.84 6.68
CA THR A 136 2.62 -9.23 8.10
C THR A 136 4.07 -9.41 8.55
N ASP A 137 5.04 -9.42 7.64
CA ASP A 137 6.48 -9.60 7.92
C ASP A 137 7.23 -8.27 8.16
N SER A 138 6.51 -7.24 8.61
CA SER A 138 7.12 -5.97 9.04
C SER A 138 7.92 -6.17 10.33
N LEU A 139 8.98 -5.38 10.53
CA LEU A 139 9.79 -5.48 11.75
C LEU A 139 8.94 -5.12 12.98
N SER A 140 8.91 -6.02 13.98
CA SER A 140 8.09 -5.87 15.19
C SER A 140 8.43 -4.59 15.96
N THR A 141 9.71 -4.19 15.97
CA THR A 141 10.18 -2.94 16.56
C THR A 141 9.55 -1.71 15.91
N ALA A 142 9.42 -1.70 14.57
CA ALA A 142 8.80 -0.62 13.82
C ALA A 142 7.29 -0.56 14.05
N ILE A 143 6.61 -1.72 14.06
CA ILE A 143 5.18 -1.83 14.41
C ILE A 143 4.93 -1.28 15.81
N ASN A 144 5.73 -1.72 16.79
CA ASN A 144 5.61 -1.26 18.18
C ASN A 144 5.86 0.23 18.31
N ALA A 145 6.75 0.81 17.52
CA ALA A 145 7.00 2.23 17.55
C ALA A 145 5.82 3.05 16.97
N CYS A 146 5.19 2.58 15.89
CA CYS A 146 3.96 3.19 15.37
C CYS A 146 2.81 3.11 16.39
N LYS A 147 2.65 1.95 17.05
CA LYS A 147 1.67 1.76 18.13
C LYS A 147 1.96 2.65 19.34
N LYS A 148 3.23 2.81 19.74
CA LYS A 148 3.66 3.75 20.80
C LYS A 148 3.35 5.20 20.42
N ALA A 149 3.51 5.54 19.14
CA ALA A 149 3.11 6.83 18.58
C ALA A 149 1.58 6.99 18.45
N LYS A 150 0.79 6.01 18.92
CA LYS A 150 -0.68 5.99 18.97
C LYS A 150 -1.37 5.94 17.61
N TRP A 151 -0.70 5.41 16.60
CA TRP A 151 -1.37 5.04 15.35
C TRP A 151 -2.20 3.77 15.54
N ASN A 152 -3.37 3.73 14.90
CA ASN A 152 -4.12 2.49 14.70
C ASN A 152 -3.45 1.68 13.59
N VAL A 153 -2.63 0.69 13.97
CA VAL A 153 -1.82 -0.09 13.02
C VAL A 153 -2.53 -1.41 12.70
N LEU A 154 -2.92 -1.57 11.43
CA LEU A 154 -3.60 -2.76 10.92
C LEU A 154 -2.74 -3.46 9.88
N THR A 155 -2.54 -4.77 10.03
CA THR A 155 -1.61 -5.54 9.19
C THR A 155 -2.28 -6.70 8.47
N GLY A 156 -1.88 -6.98 7.23
CA GLY A 156 -2.35 -8.13 6.48
C GLY A 156 -3.88 -8.17 6.35
N GLN A 157 -4.49 -9.22 6.88
CA GLN A 157 -5.94 -9.40 6.83
C GLN A 157 -6.69 -8.30 7.59
N GLU A 158 -6.13 -7.72 8.66
CA GLU A 158 -6.78 -6.62 9.39
C GLU A 158 -6.93 -5.38 8.51
N SER A 159 -5.89 -5.07 7.73
CA SER A 159 -5.88 -3.96 6.77
C SER A 159 -6.93 -4.17 5.66
N MET A 160 -7.00 -5.38 5.12
CA MET A 160 -8.00 -5.73 4.10
C MET A 160 -9.43 -5.72 4.64
N ASN A 161 -9.64 -6.23 5.86
CA ASN A 161 -10.93 -6.19 6.54
C ASN A 161 -11.37 -4.75 6.81
N PHE A 162 -10.46 -3.87 7.22
CA PHE A 162 -10.77 -2.46 7.42
C PHE A 162 -11.25 -1.80 6.13
N ILE A 163 -10.54 -2.02 5.01
CA ILE A 163 -10.96 -1.50 3.70
C ILE A 163 -12.34 -2.03 3.34
N HIS A 164 -12.60 -3.33 3.54
CA HIS A 164 -13.91 -3.91 3.30
C HIS A 164 -15.00 -3.25 4.16
N ASN A 165 -14.73 -2.99 5.43
CA ASN A 165 -15.69 -2.37 6.33
C ASN A 165 -16.03 -0.92 5.93
N ILE A 166 -15.06 -0.13 5.48
CA ILE A 166 -15.29 1.29 5.13
C ILE A 166 -15.81 1.50 3.70
N SER A 167 -15.57 0.54 2.79
CA SER A 167 -15.89 0.69 1.36
C SER A 167 -16.87 -0.35 0.82
N GLY A 168 -17.11 -1.45 1.53
CA GLY A 168 -17.84 -2.62 1.04
C GLY A 168 -17.07 -3.47 0.03
N VAL A 169 -15.82 -3.12 -0.30
CA VAL A 169 -15.03 -3.84 -1.32
C VAL A 169 -14.17 -4.92 -0.68
N ASP A 170 -14.38 -6.17 -1.10
CA ASP A 170 -13.45 -7.27 -0.79
C ASP A 170 -12.21 -7.21 -1.68
N ILE A 171 -11.24 -6.41 -1.24
CA ILE A 171 -9.95 -6.24 -1.92
C ILE A 171 -9.15 -7.54 -2.01
N LYS A 172 -9.31 -8.45 -1.04
CA LYS A 172 -8.59 -9.72 -1.03
C LYS A 172 -9.05 -10.58 -2.20
N THR A 173 -10.36 -10.80 -2.31
CA THR A 173 -10.95 -11.54 -3.43
C THR A 173 -10.62 -10.88 -4.77
N PHE A 174 -10.64 -9.54 -4.83
CA PHE A 174 -10.23 -8.82 -6.03
C PHE A 174 -8.77 -9.13 -6.44
N LEU A 175 -7.82 -9.09 -5.51
CA LEU A 175 -6.42 -9.39 -5.79
C LEU A 175 -6.22 -10.87 -6.17
N GLU A 176 -6.90 -11.79 -5.48
CA GLU A 176 -6.82 -13.24 -5.74
C GLU A 176 -7.36 -13.61 -7.12
N ILE A 177 -8.51 -13.07 -7.54
CA ILE A 177 -9.09 -13.32 -8.88
C ILE A 177 -8.20 -12.74 -9.99
N ASN A 178 -7.40 -11.73 -9.68
CA ASN A 178 -6.47 -11.11 -10.63
C ASN A 178 -5.06 -11.70 -10.57
N ALA A 179 -4.84 -12.75 -9.76
CA ALA A 179 -3.56 -13.42 -9.66
C ALA A 179 -3.11 -13.96 -11.04
N GLY A 180 -1.86 -13.69 -11.42
CA GLY A 180 -1.26 -14.14 -12.67
C GLY A 180 -1.79 -13.45 -13.95
N LYS A 181 -2.83 -12.60 -13.90
CA LYS A 181 -3.40 -11.94 -15.09
C LYS A 181 -2.50 -10.86 -15.68
N TYR A 182 -1.59 -10.31 -14.88
CA TYR A 182 -0.70 -9.22 -15.27
C TYR A 182 0.75 -9.71 -15.29
N THR A 183 0.98 -10.85 -15.97
CA THR A 183 2.32 -11.45 -16.09
C THR A 183 3.30 -10.48 -16.74
N ILE A 184 4.49 -10.38 -16.18
CA ILE A 184 5.58 -9.58 -16.74
C ILE A 184 6.33 -10.49 -17.73
N SER A 185 6.07 -10.36 -19.04
CA SER A 185 6.86 -11.04 -20.07
C SER A 185 8.21 -10.33 -20.24
N ARG A 186 9.30 -11.09 -20.14
CA ARG A 186 10.64 -10.60 -20.44
C ARG A 186 10.89 -10.88 -21.91
N ASP A 187 10.99 -9.83 -22.73
CA ASP A 187 11.57 -10.00 -24.05
C ASP A 187 13.04 -10.36 -23.85
N ILE A 188 13.36 -11.63 -24.15
CA ILE A 188 14.73 -12.09 -24.32
C ILE A 188 15.18 -11.48 -25.64
N ILE A 189 15.92 -10.37 -25.58
CA ILE A 189 16.78 -9.93 -26.68
C ILE A 189 18.15 -10.57 -26.47
#